data_AF-A0A166FAD5-F1
#
_entry.id   AF-A0A166FAD5-F1
#
_cell.length_a   1.000
_cell.length_b   1.000
_cell.length_c   1.000
_cell.angle_alpha   90.00
_cell.angle_beta   90.00
_cell.angle_gamma   90.00
#
_symmetry.space_group_name_H-M   'P 1'
#
loop_
_entity.id
_entity.type
_entity.pdbx_description
1 polymer ?
#
loop_
_entity_poly.entity_id
_entity_poly.type
_entity_poly.pdbx_seq_one_letter_code
_entity_poly.pdbx_strand_id
1 'polypeptide(L)'
;MPRLPFQWQQTDQEVVVTLLVKNVSPDKVELDVQKRECHVTITLATGADSMFILDPLFHPVDPERSHHQVLPSRITVYLAKSLHGQRWAYLDDGNQPEHVDPVVEPPPVIEQIPIQIMSDLHLELFFPRREGIGVHPGYHVFDCAPSSRFLALVGDTGLAAHGGLYDFLERTLHKYRHIFYVIGNHEGYSSSYEHTRAELHDFASRMRANRLSDPTLGTFVLLDRTRFDLSDQVTILGCTLWSHIPPSAALVVRQNLRDFQVIKDWTIDTYNQAHVQDIQWLMDECAEIRASEPHRRVIVFTHHAPTKIGTSSPQYEDSPFNSAFSTELSSHPVWAAPITTWVYGHTHHNSDKILNGIRILSNQRGYEGVEANNAGFNPNFVVRV
;
A
#
# COMPACT_ATOMS: atom_id res chain seq x y z
N MET A 1 -30.53 -5.74 41.38
CA MET A 1 -30.05 -6.14 42.73
C MET A 1 -28.67 -5.55 42.94
N PRO A 2 -28.28 -5.13 44.16
CA PRO A 2 -26.92 -4.64 44.39
C PRO A 2 -25.93 -5.76 44.06
N ARG A 3 -25.01 -5.51 43.12
CA ARG A 3 -23.93 -6.44 42.81
C ARG A 3 -23.07 -6.59 44.07
N LEU A 4 -22.78 -7.83 44.46
CA LEU A 4 -21.84 -8.10 45.53
C LEU A 4 -20.48 -7.47 45.16
N PRO A 5 -19.91 -6.60 46.01
CA PRO A 5 -18.63 -5.97 45.70
C PRO A 5 -17.54 -7.04 45.65
N PHE A 6 -16.70 -7.00 44.61
CA PHE A 6 -15.64 -7.98 44.43
C PHE A 6 -14.36 -7.36 43.85
N GLN A 7 -13.25 -8.08 44.01
CA GLN A 7 -11.96 -7.80 43.37
C GLN A 7 -11.45 -9.09 42.74
N TRP A 8 -10.63 -9.01 41.70
CA TRP A 8 -10.00 -10.20 41.15
C TRP A 8 -8.56 -9.94 40.73
N GLN A 9 -7.78 -11.01 40.70
CA GLN A 9 -6.39 -11.06 40.24
C GLN A 9 -6.13 -12.42 39.58
N GLN A 10 -4.98 -12.60 38.96
CA GLN A 10 -4.62 -13.88 38.34
C GLN A 10 -3.14 -14.19 38.48
N THR A 11 -2.81 -15.48 38.44
CA THR A 11 -1.46 -16.02 38.31
C THR A 11 -1.36 -16.79 36.99
N ASP A 12 -0.23 -17.43 36.72
CA ASP A 12 -0.11 -18.32 35.56
C ASP A 12 -1.00 -19.56 35.67
N GLN A 13 -1.48 -19.92 36.86
CA GLN A 13 -2.25 -21.14 37.10
C GLN A 13 -3.73 -20.88 37.43
N GLU A 14 -4.06 -19.73 38.00
CA GLU A 14 -5.37 -19.49 38.59
C GLU A 14 -5.89 -18.07 38.35
N VAL A 15 -7.21 -17.92 38.39
CA VAL A 15 -7.91 -16.64 38.55
C VAL A 15 -8.53 -16.62 39.94
N VAL A 16 -8.28 -15.56 40.70
CA VAL A 16 -8.68 -15.44 42.10
C VAL A 16 -9.69 -14.31 42.24
N VAL A 17 -10.92 -14.62 42.63
CA VAL A 17 -12.03 -13.67 42.82
C VAL A 17 -12.32 -13.53 44.30
N THR A 18 -12.31 -12.31 44.83
CA THR A 18 -12.58 -12.01 46.23
C THR A 18 -13.88 -11.23 46.36
N LEU A 19 -14.93 -11.86 46.86
CA LEU A 19 -16.22 -11.26 47.19
C LEU A 19 -16.14 -10.61 48.59
N LEU A 20 -16.46 -9.32 48.70
CA LEU A 20 -16.43 -8.58 49.96
C LEU A 20 -17.78 -8.70 50.68
N VAL A 21 -17.91 -9.74 51.50
CA VAL A 21 -19.13 -10.03 52.28
C VAL A 21 -18.75 -10.26 53.74
N LYS A 22 -19.45 -9.59 54.65
CA LYS A 22 -19.17 -9.66 56.10
C LYS A 22 -20.02 -10.73 56.77
N ASN A 23 -19.42 -11.42 57.74
CA ASN A 23 -20.11 -12.31 58.68
C ASN A 23 -20.88 -13.46 58.02
N VAL A 24 -20.32 -14.04 56.95
CA VAL A 24 -20.87 -15.24 56.30
C VAL A 24 -20.24 -16.48 56.93
N SER A 25 -21.06 -17.46 57.29
CA SER A 25 -20.59 -18.74 57.79
C SER A 25 -20.19 -19.68 56.63
N PRO A 26 -19.11 -20.47 56.73
CA PRO A 26 -18.67 -21.34 55.64
C PRO A 26 -19.73 -22.35 55.16
N ASP A 27 -20.62 -22.82 56.03
CA ASP A 27 -21.73 -23.74 55.70
C ASP A 27 -22.89 -23.06 54.95
N LYS A 28 -22.81 -21.75 54.72
CA LYS A 28 -23.80 -20.94 54.01
C LYS A 28 -23.30 -20.43 52.66
N VAL A 29 -22.20 -20.99 52.16
CA VAL A 29 -21.64 -20.68 50.84
C VAL A 29 -21.58 -21.96 50.02
N GLU A 30 -22.21 -21.94 48.86
CA GLU A 30 -22.14 -23.01 47.86
C GLU A 30 -21.42 -22.48 46.62
N LEU A 31 -20.48 -23.27 46.11
CA LEU A 31 -19.73 -22.98 44.88
C LEU A 31 -20.03 -24.08 43.87
N ASP A 32 -20.58 -23.69 42.73
CA ASP A 32 -20.74 -24.54 41.55
C ASP A 32 -19.87 -24.00 40.42
N VAL A 33 -18.95 -24.82 39.92
CA VAL A 33 -18.03 -24.45 38.83
C VAL A 33 -18.20 -25.44 37.71
N GLN A 34 -18.42 -24.93 36.51
CA GLN A 34 -18.32 -25.68 35.27
C GLN A 34 -17.19 -25.14 34.42
N LYS A 35 -16.92 -25.80 33.30
CA LYS A 35 -15.82 -25.45 32.41
C LYS A 35 -15.82 -23.97 32.01
N ARG A 36 -17.00 -23.34 31.89
CA ARG A 36 -17.14 -21.92 31.55
C ARG A 36 -18.10 -21.17 32.47
N GLU A 37 -18.43 -21.69 33.63
CA GLU A 37 -19.44 -21.06 34.51
C GLU A 37 -18.95 -21.13 35.97
N CYS A 38 -19.22 -20.11 36.76
CA CYS A 38 -18.94 -20.11 38.19
C CYS A 38 -20.07 -19.42 38.95
N HIS A 39 -20.79 -20.18 39.76
CA HIS A 39 -21.92 -19.70 40.55
C HIS A 39 -21.56 -19.81 42.03
N VAL A 40 -21.67 -18.71 42.75
CA VAL A 40 -21.51 -18.66 44.21
C VAL A 40 -22.84 -18.26 44.82
N THR A 41 -23.42 -19.15 45.62
CA THR A 41 -24.66 -18.89 46.36
C THR A 41 -24.33 -18.65 47.82
N ILE A 42 -24.77 -17.52 48.36
CA ILE A 42 -24.56 -17.11 49.75
C ILE A 42 -25.92 -16.99 50.44
N THR A 43 -26.21 -17.87 51.40
CA THR A 43 -27.43 -17.75 52.20
C THR A 43 -27.20 -16.76 53.34
N LEU A 44 -27.87 -15.61 53.28
CA LEU A 44 -27.76 -14.55 54.29
C LEU A 44 -28.49 -14.94 55.59
N ALA A 45 -28.15 -14.28 56.70
CA ALA A 45 -28.79 -14.50 58.00
C ALA A 45 -30.32 -14.24 58.00
N THR A 46 -30.82 -13.51 57.01
CA THR A 46 -32.25 -13.25 56.79
C THR A 46 -32.99 -14.43 56.13
N GLY A 47 -32.27 -15.47 55.71
CA GLY A 47 -32.80 -16.61 54.95
C GLY A 47 -32.92 -16.36 53.43
N ALA A 48 -32.52 -15.18 52.95
CA ALA A 48 -32.49 -14.89 51.52
C ALA A 48 -31.13 -15.27 50.91
N ASP A 49 -31.15 -15.83 49.70
CA ASP A 49 -29.93 -16.15 48.96
C ASP A 49 -29.45 -14.95 48.15
N SER A 50 -28.14 -14.72 48.19
CA SER A 50 -27.43 -13.77 47.35
C SER A 50 -26.51 -14.56 46.41
N MET A 51 -26.70 -14.40 45.11
CA MET A 51 -25.92 -15.11 44.10
C MET A 51 -24.89 -14.19 43.45
N PHE A 52 -23.70 -14.71 43.24
CA PHE A 52 -22.68 -14.15 42.36
C PHE A 52 -22.44 -15.13 41.22
N ILE A 53 -22.71 -14.72 39.99
CA ILE A 53 -22.71 -15.57 38.81
C ILE A 53 -21.72 -15.00 37.81
N LEU A 54 -20.80 -15.84 37.35
CA LEU A 54 -19.92 -15.61 36.21
C LEU A 54 -20.28 -16.65 35.15
N ASP A 55 -21.21 -16.29 34.28
CA ASP A 55 -21.68 -17.13 33.18
C ASP A 55 -21.81 -16.28 31.90
N PRO A 56 -21.00 -16.55 30.87
CA PRO A 56 -19.84 -17.44 30.88
C PRO A 56 -18.56 -16.73 31.35
N LEU A 57 -17.65 -17.53 31.92
CA LEU A 57 -16.26 -17.17 32.19
C LEU A 57 -15.52 -16.83 30.89
N PHE A 58 -14.58 -15.88 30.99
CA PHE A 58 -13.79 -15.39 29.85
C PHE A 58 -12.98 -16.50 29.16
N HIS A 59 -12.45 -17.45 29.94
CA HIS A 59 -11.74 -18.63 29.44
C HIS A 59 -12.11 -19.88 30.24
N PRO A 60 -11.86 -21.09 29.70
CA PRO A 60 -12.21 -22.31 30.40
C PRO A 60 -11.36 -22.53 31.65
N VAL A 61 -12.00 -23.08 32.68
CA VAL A 61 -11.40 -23.46 33.96
C VAL A 61 -11.52 -24.96 34.18
N ASP A 62 -10.72 -25.49 35.09
CA ASP A 62 -10.81 -26.85 35.59
C ASP A 62 -11.69 -26.86 36.86
N PRO A 63 -12.93 -27.40 36.78
CA PRO A 63 -13.84 -27.44 37.92
C PRO A 63 -13.29 -28.23 39.11
N GLU A 64 -12.56 -29.33 38.87
CA GLU A 64 -12.08 -30.22 39.92
C GLU A 64 -10.94 -29.60 40.73
N ARG A 65 -10.21 -28.66 40.12
CA ARG A 65 -9.13 -27.91 40.77
C ARG A 65 -9.57 -26.55 41.31
N SER A 66 -10.79 -26.10 40.99
CA SER A 66 -11.34 -24.84 41.45
C SER A 66 -11.96 -25.00 42.84
N HIS A 67 -11.81 -24.01 43.71
CA HIS A 67 -12.27 -24.08 45.09
C HIS A 67 -12.56 -22.69 45.68
N HIS A 68 -13.10 -22.63 46.89
CA HIS A 68 -13.28 -21.36 47.61
C HIS A 68 -12.76 -21.42 49.05
N GLN A 69 -12.54 -20.25 49.62
CA GLN A 69 -12.19 -20.03 51.02
C GLN A 69 -13.07 -18.93 51.60
N VAL A 70 -13.69 -19.18 52.75
CA VAL A 70 -14.51 -18.20 53.46
C VAL A 70 -13.72 -17.60 54.62
N LEU A 71 -13.70 -16.27 54.70
CA LEU A 71 -13.08 -15.48 55.75
C LEU A 71 -14.12 -14.50 56.35
N PRO A 72 -13.92 -13.96 57.58
CA PRO A 72 -14.93 -13.13 58.24
C PRO A 72 -15.41 -11.89 57.46
N SER A 73 -14.56 -11.38 56.57
CA SER A 73 -14.83 -10.17 55.77
C SER A 73 -14.89 -10.40 54.25
N ARG A 74 -14.70 -11.65 53.79
CA ARG A 74 -14.65 -11.97 52.36
C ARG A 74 -14.78 -13.46 52.06
N ILE A 75 -15.21 -13.78 50.84
CA ILE A 75 -15.13 -15.12 50.26
C ILE A 75 -14.16 -15.03 49.07
N THR A 76 -13.16 -15.91 49.02
CA THR A 76 -12.21 -15.98 47.91
C THR A 76 -12.47 -17.24 47.10
N VAL A 77 -12.71 -17.10 45.79
CA VAL A 77 -12.86 -18.20 44.83
C VAL A 77 -11.59 -18.29 43.99
N TYR A 78 -11.03 -19.49 43.89
CA TYR A 78 -9.86 -19.82 43.10
C TYR A 78 -10.31 -20.68 41.91
N LEU A 79 -10.19 -20.13 40.71
CA LEU A 79 -10.55 -20.78 39.46
C LEU A 79 -9.27 -21.26 38.76
N ALA A 80 -9.06 -22.57 38.72
CA ALA A 80 -7.88 -23.16 38.08
C ALA A 80 -8.00 -23.04 36.56
N LYS A 81 -7.03 -22.42 35.89
CA LYS A 81 -7.05 -22.25 34.44
C LYS A 81 -6.89 -23.62 33.76
N SER A 82 -7.71 -23.92 32.76
CA SER A 82 -7.51 -25.14 31.96
C SER A 82 -6.20 -25.11 31.17
N LEU A 83 -5.70 -23.92 30.82
CA LEU A 83 -4.44 -23.72 30.13
C LEU A 83 -3.48 -22.87 31.00
N HIS A 84 -2.35 -23.45 31.37
CA HIS A 84 -1.29 -22.76 32.11
C HIS A 84 -0.72 -21.58 31.31
N GLY A 85 -0.51 -20.45 31.96
CA GLY A 85 0.01 -19.22 31.35
C GLY A 85 -1.02 -18.42 30.54
N GLN A 86 -2.26 -18.90 30.38
CA GLN A 86 -3.30 -18.17 29.67
C GLN A 86 -3.72 -16.91 30.45
N ARG A 87 -3.53 -15.72 29.87
CA ARG A 87 -3.93 -14.46 30.51
C ARG A 87 -5.40 -14.16 30.28
N TRP A 88 -6.11 -13.80 31.33
CA TRP A 88 -7.51 -13.35 31.29
C TRP A 88 -7.55 -11.83 31.23
N ALA A 89 -8.23 -11.25 30.24
CA ALA A 89 -8.42 -9.81 30.17
C ALA A 89 -9.61 -9.35 31.04
N TYR A 90 -10.63 -10.21 31.16
CA TYR A 90 -11.85 -9.98 31.92
C TYR A 90 -12.22 -11.23 32.74
N LEU A 91 -13.18 -11.11 33.64
CA LEU A 91 -13.63 -12.21 34.51
C LEU A 91 -14.80 -12.99 33.91
N ASP A 92 -15.76 -12.29 33.30
CA ASP A 92 -16.88 -12.83 32.50
C ASP A 92 -16.88 -12.19 31.10
N ASP A 93 -17.68 -12.71 30.17
CA ASP A 93 -17.78 -12.20 28.78
C ASP A 93 -18.94 -11.21 28.52
N GLY A 94 -19.70 -10.77 29.54
CA GLY A 94 -21.10 -10.36 29.30
C GLY A 94 -21.75 -9.23 30.12
N ASN A 95 -21.03 -8.24 30.66
CA ASN A 95 -21.68 -7.01 31.18
C ASN A 95 -21.07 -5.70 30.65
N GLN A 96 -20.94 -5.62 29.34
CA GLN A 96 -20.85 -4.37 28.60
C GLN A 96 -22.22 -3.96 28.04
N PRO A 97 -22.59 -2.66 28.04
CA PRO A 97 -23.62 -2.16 27.12
C PRO A 97 -23.11 -2.37 25.70
N GLU A 98 -23.75 -3.27 24.96
CA GLU A 98 -23.42 -3.66 23.57
C GLU A 98 -21.94 -4.01 23.35
N HIS A 99 -21.62 -5.31 23.32
CA HIS A 99 -20.46 -5.89 22.62
C HIS A 99 -19.45 -4.85 22.11
N VAL A 100 -18.61 -4.30 23.00
CA VAL A 100 -17.27 -3.94 22.56
C VAL A 100 -16.61 -5.29 22.56
N ASP A 101 -16.69 -5.94 21.39
CA ASP A 101 -15.72 -6.92 20.93
C ASP A 101 -14.35 -6.55 21.51
N PRO A 102 -13.42 -7.50 21.71
CA PRO A 102 -12.05 -7.11 22.01
C PRO A 102 -11.72 -5.92 21.12
N VAL A 103 -10.97 -4.93 21.61
CA VAL A 103 -10.24 -4.11 20.65
C VAL A 103 -9.23 -5.07 19.99
N VAL A 104 -9.69 -6.06 19.21
CA VAL A 104 -9.55 -6.05 17.75
C VAL A 104 -9.54 -4.57 17.42
N GLU A 105 -8.32 -4.01 17.43
CA GLU A 105 -8.07 -2.87 16.58
C GLU A 105 -8.84 -3.20 15.30
N PRO A 106 -9.83 -2.37 14.91
CA PRO A 106 -10.60 -2.66 13.70
C PRO A 106 -9.56 -3.07 12.67
N PRO A 107 -9.68 -4.27 12.06
CA PRO A 107 -8.59 -4.86 11.28
C PRO A 107 -8.00 -3.73 10.46
N PRO A 108 -6.70 -3.40 10.68
CA PRO A 108 -6.18 -2.06 10.47
C PRO A 108 -6.81 -1.52 9.22
N VAL A 109 -7.64 -0.47 9.33
CA VAL A 109 -8.41 0.02 8.19
C VAL A 109 -7.38 0.30 7.13
N ILE A 110 -7.27 -0.62 6.18
CA ILE A 110 -6.24 -0.55 5.15
C ILE A 110 -6.67 0.65 4.36
N GLU A 111 -5.98 1.77 4.54
CA GLU A 111 -6.33 2.99 3.87
C GLU A 111 -6.29 2.70 2.37
N GLN A 112 -7.46 2.68 1.72
CA GLN A 112 -7.60 2.37 0.31
C GLN A 112 -7.61 3.69 -0.45
N ILE A 113 -6.43 4.20 -0.78
CA ILE A 113 -6.32 5.48 -1.46
C ILE A 113 -6.52 5.26 -2.96
N PRO A 114 -7.54 5.83 -3.61
CA PRO A 114 -7.70 5.69 -5.06
C PRO A 114 -6.65 6.53 -5.79
N ILE A 115 -5.94 5.95 -6.75
CA ILE A 115 -5.02 6.65 -7.65
C ILE A 115 -5.42 6.27 -9.08
N GLN A 116 -5.73 7.27 -9.91
CA GLN A 116 -5.96 7.07 -11.33
C GLN A 116 -4.62 6.87 -12.02
N ILE A 117 -4.49 5.82 -12.85
CA ILE A 117 -3.21 5.44 -13.46
C ILE A 117 -3.32 5.61 -14.97
N MET A 118 -2.32 6.23 -15.58
CA MET A 118 -2.13 6.29 -17.03
C MET A 118 -0.64 6.21 -17.35
N SER A 119 -0.30 5.63 -18.48
CA SER A 119 1.08 5.53 -18.98
C SER A 119 1.09 5.50 -20.51
N ASP A 120 2.25 5.78 -21.11
CA ASP A 120 2.47 5.60 -22.55
C ASP A 120 1.41 6.33 -23.38
N LEU A 121 1.08 7.56 -22.95
CA LEU A 121 0.07 8.37 -23.62
C LEU A 121 0.56 8.85 -24.98
N HIS A 122 1.87 9.02 -25.15
CA HIS A 122 2.50 9.50 -26.38
C HIS A 122 1.79 10.71 -27.00
N LEU A 123 1.57 11.76 -26.21
CA LEU A 123 0.85 12.95 -26.66
C LEU A 123 1.59 13.72 -27.76
N GLU A 124 2.88 13.47 -27.95
CA GLU A 124 3.67 13.96 -29.08
C GLU A 124 3.25 13.35 -30.42
N LEU A 125 2.66 12.14 -30.38
CA LEU A 125 2.24 11.45 -31.58
C LEU A 125 0.89 11.99 -32.05
N PHE A 126 0.65 11.78 -33.34
CA PHE A 126 -0.45 12.40 -34.04
C PHE A 126 -1.81 11.84 -33.62
N PHE A 127 -2.75 12.73 -33.27
CA PHE A 127 -4.14 12.38 -33.04
C PHE A 127 -4.96 12.57 -34.32
N PRO A 128 -5.93 11.68 -34.63
CA PRO A 128 -6.74 11.82 -35.82
C PRO A 128 -7.57 13.11 -35.81
N ARG A 129 -7.74 13.66 -37.02
CA ARG A 129 -8.46 14.90 -37.32
C ARG A 129 -9.84 14.94 -36.66
N ARG A 130 -10.09 15.93 -35.80
CA ARG A 130 -11.44 16.53 -35.76
C ARG A 130 -11.60 17.33 -37.06
N GLU A 131 -12.75 17.26 -37.72
CA GLU A 131 -13.00 18.08 -38.91
C GLU A 131 -12.63 19.55 -38.64
N GLY A 132 -11.74 20.10 -39.47
CA GLY A 132 -11.26 21.49 -39.36
C GLY A 132 -10.01 21.72 -38.52
N ILE A 133 -9.51 20.73 -37.78
CA ILE A 133 -8.26 20.81 -37.01
C ILE A 133 -7.26 19.84 -37.66
N GLY A 134 -6.12 20.36 -38.13
CA GLY A 134 -5.09 19.57 -38.80
C GLY A 134 -4.49 18.45 -37.93
N VAL A 135 -3.46 17.79 -38.45
CA VAL A 135 -2.73 16.78 -37.68
C VAL A 135 -1.78 17.51 -36.72
N HIS A 136 -2.04 17.44 -35.41
CA HIS A 136 -1.23 18.07 -34.38
C HIS A 136 -0.98 17.10 -33.21
N PRO A 137 0.09 17.32 -32.42
CA PRO A 137 0.27 16.63 -31.15
C PRO A 137 -0.97 16.74 -30.26
N GLY A 138 -1.24 15.68 -29.50
CA GLY A 138 -2.40 15.54 -28.63
C GLY A 138 -2.44 16.41 -27.41
N TYR A 139 -1.37 17.15 -27.10
CA TYR A 139 -1.24 17.91 -25.85
C TYR A 139 -2.48 18.75 -25.53
N HIS A 140 -3.05 19.45 -26.53
CA HIS A 140 -4.19 20.34 -26.31
C HIS A 140 -5.56 19.64 -26.33
N VAL A 141 -5.65 18.42 -26.85
CA VAL A 141 -6.93 17.72 -27.09
C VAL A 141 -7.15 16.53 -26.18
N PHE A 142 -6.09 15.90 -25.68
CA PHE A 142 -6.21 14.81 -24.72
C PHE A 142 -6.61 15.37 -23.37
N ASP A 143 -7.62 14.76 -22.76
CA ASP A 143 -8.13 15.17 -21.45
C ASP A 143 -8.06 14.01 -20.45
N CYS A 144 -7.28 14.20 -19.39
CA CYS A 144 -7.27 13.32 -18.22
C CYS A 144 -8.43 13.69 -17.30
N ALA A 145 -9.65 13.27 -17.64
CA ALA A 145 -10.82 13.49 -16.80
C ALA A 145 -10.66 12.80 -15.42
N PRO A 146 -10.84 13.52 -14.28
CA PRO A 146 -10.65 12.94 -12.95
C PRO A 146 -11.60 11.80 -12.62
N SER A 147 -11.01 10.63 -12.35
CA SER A 147 -11.64 9.49 -11.67
C SER A 147 -11.14 9.34 -10.23
N SER A 148 -10.12 10.11 -9.84
CA SER A 148 -9.62 10.24 -8.46
C SER A 148 -9.05 11.66 -8.21
N ARG A 149 -8.73 11.96 -6.95
CA ARG A 149 -7.97 13.15 -6.54
C ARG A 149 -6.48 13.05 -6.91
N PHE A 150 -5.98 11.84 -7.14
CA PHE A 150 -4.57 11.57 -7.44
C PHE A 150 -4.46 10.92 -8.82
N LEU A 151 -3.55 11.44 -9.63
CA LEU A 151 -3.21 10.90 -10.95
C LEU A 151 -1.75 10.45 -10.93
N ALA A 152 -1.46 9.28 -11.48
CA ALA A 152 -0.11 8.84 -11.82
C ALA A 152 0.02 8.77 -13.34
N LEU A 153 1.01 9.50 -13.86
CA LEU A 153 1.47 9.47 -15.25
C LEU A 153 2.81 8.72 -15.27
N VAL A 154 2.79 7.46 -15.66
CA VAL A 154 3.89 6.49 -15.42
C VAL A 154 4.85 6.39 -16.61
N GLY A 155 5.30 7.55 -17.09
CA GLY A 155 6.22 7.68 -18.22
C GLY A 155 5.55 7.73 -19.59
N ASP A 156 6.32 8.17 -20.58
CA ASP A 156 5.93 8.32 -21.98
C ASP A 156 4.62 9.10 -22.15
N THR A 157 4.47 10.18 -21.38
CA THR A 157 3.35 11.12 -21.55
C THR A 157 3.60 12.02 -22.76
N GLY A 158 4.85 12.45 -22.95
CA GLY A 158 5.26 13.18 -24.13
C GLY A 158 6.73 13.60 -24.12
N LEU A 159 7.19 14.28 -25.18
CA LEU A 159 8.58 14.75 -25.23
C LEU A 159 8.78 15.97 -24.33
N ALA A 160 9.79 15.96 -23.46
CA ALA A 160 10.12 17.12 -22.62
C ALA A 160 10.60 18.31 -23.47
N ALA A 161 11.15 18.07 -24.67
CA ALA A 161 11.50 19.12 -25.62
C ALA A 161 10.28 19.89 -26.17
N HIS A 162 9.05 19.42 -25.94
CA HIS A 162 7.83 20.07 -26.41
C HIS A 162 7.19 20.92 -25.33
N GLY A 163 7.09 22.23 -25.57
CA GLY A 163 6.36 23.17 -24.70
C GLY A 163 4.92 22.71 -24.36
N GLY A 164 4.26 22.06 -25.33
CA GLY A 164 2.90 21.53 -25.15
C GLY A 164 2.77 20.48 -24.05
N LEU A 165 3.83 19.74 -23.70
CA LEU A 165 3.81 18.83 -22.55
C LEU A 165 3.56 19.61 -21.25
N TYR A 166 4.27 20.71 -21.06
CA TYR A 166 4.12 21.55 -19.86
C TYR A 166 2.76 22.24 -19.81
N ASP A 167 2.24 22.72 -20.95
CA ASP A 167 0.88 23.27 -21.05
C ASP A 167 -0.19 22.22 -20.71
N PHE A 168 0.04 20.97 -21.08
CA PHE A 168 -0.82 19.84 -20.73
C PHE A 168 -0.75 19.53 -19.23
N LEU A 169 0.44 19.43 -18.66
CA LEU A 169 0.63 19.13 -17.24
C LEU A 169 0.05 20.21 -16.35
N GLU A 170 0.27 21.49 -16.66
CA GLU A 170 -0.27 22.62 -15.89
C GLU A 170 -1.80 22.65 -15.92
N ARG A 171 -2.42 22.49 -17.10
CA ARG A 171 -3.89 22.37 -17.19
C ARG A 171 -4.43 21.16 -16.43
N THR A 172 -3.70 20.06 -16.41
CA THR A 172 -4.09 18.86 -15.68
C THR A 172 -3.97 19.07 -14.16
N LEU A 173 -2.99 19.84 -13.68
CA LEU A 173 -2.81 20.15 -12.25
C LEU A 173 -4.00 20.91 -11.65
N HIS A 174 -4.77 21.66 -12.43
CA HIS A 174 -6.00 22.29 -11.95
C HIS A 174 -7.14 21.30 -11.69
N LYS A 175 -7.01 20.03 -12.11
CA LYS A 175 -8.04 19.00 -11.97
C LYS A 175 -7.75 17.99 -10.86
N TYR A 176 -6.50 17.88 -10.44
CA TYR A 176 -6.03 16.87 -9.48
C TYR A 176 -5.35 17.51 -8.29
N ARG A 177 -5.44 16.87 -7.12
CA ARG A 177 -4.69 17.29 -5.94
C ARG A 177 -3.20 17.02 -6.10
N HIS A 178 -2.83 15.84 -6.59
CA HIS A 178 -1.45 15.48 -6.92
C HIS A 178 -1.39 14.80 -8.29
N ILE A 179 -0.37 15.15 -9.06
CA ILE A 179 0.08 14.39 -10.22
C ILE A 179 1.44 13.81 -9.89
N PHE A 180 1.51 12.48 -9.80
CA PHE A 180 2.75 11.72 -9.72
C PHE A 180 3.25 11.47 -11.14
N TYR A 181 4.44 11.96 -11.47
CA TYR A 181 4.97 11.91 -12.83
C TYR A 181 6.28 11.14 -12.86
N VAL A 182 6.31 10.01 -13.56
CA VAL A 182 7.53 9.25 -13.85
C VAL A 182 8.04 9.67 -15.24
N ILE A 183 9.34 9.80 -15.38
CA ILE A 183 9.98 10.06 -16.67
C ILE A 183 10.07 8.73 -17.44
N GLY A 184 9.62 8.70 -18.69
CA GLY A 184 9.85 7.57 -19.60
C GLY A 184 11.03 7.81 -20.53
N ASN A 185 11.20 6.94 -21.54
CA ASN A 185 12.26 7.10 -22.52
C ASN A 185 11.91 8.20 -23.54
N HIS A 186 10.62 8.36 -23.90
CA HIS A 186 10.19 9.37 -24.86
C HIS A 186 10.40 10.80 -24.33
N GLU A 187 10.29 11.06 -23.02
CA GLU A 187 10.62 12.38 -22.47
C GLU A 187 12.05 12.83 -22.85
N GLY A 188 12.98 11.89 -23.05
CA GLY A 188 14.37 12.15 -23.45
C GLY A 188 14.58 12.45 -24.94
N TYR A 189 13.62 12.17 -25.80
CA TYR A 189 13.84 12.24 -27.25
C TYR A 189 14.10 13.67 -27.73
N SER A 190 15.02 13.83 -28.69
CA SER A 190 15.51 15.13 -29.20
C SER A 190 16.30 15.98 -28.17
N SER A 191 16.53 15.43 -26.98
CA SER A 191 17.26 16.03 -25.86
C SER A 191 18.35 15.07 -25.36
N SER A 192 19.09 15.45 -24.33
CA SER A 192 19.80 14.48 -23.48
C SER A 192 18.93 14.13 -22.27
N TYR A 193 19.13 12.94 -21.70
CA TYR A 193 18.36 12.51 -20.53
C TYR A 193 18.57 13.45 -19.34
N GLU A 194 19.79 13.93 -19.11
CA GLU A 194 20.14 14.88 -18.06
C GLU A 194 19.43 16.22 -18.24
N HIS A 195 19.36 16.75 -19.47
CA HIS A 195 18.65 18.00 -19.73
C HIS A 195 17.14 17.82 -19.54
N THR A 196 16.57 16.71 -20.02
CA THR A 196 15.16 16.37 -19.78
C THR A 196 14.83 16.32 -18.29
N ARG A 197 15.67 15.67 -17.47
CA ARG A 197 15.50 15.66 -16.00
C ARG A 197 15.51 17.06 -15.42
N ALA A 198 16.49 17.89 -15.82
CA ALA A 198 16.60 19.27 -15.34
C ALA A 198 15.33 20.09 -15.65
N GLU A 199 14.82 20.04 -16.89
CA GLU A 199 13.61 20.77 -17.28
C GLU A 199 12.36 20.34 -16.51
N LEU A 200 12.21 19.05 -16.21
CA LEU A 200 11.08 18.54 -15.43
C LEU A 200 11.21 18.93 -13.94
N HIS A 201 12.42 18.97 -13.38
CA HIS A 201 12.67 19.51 -12.03
C HIS A 201 12.39 21.01 -11.95
N ASP A 202 12.76 21.76 -12.99
CA ASP A 202 12.46 23.18 -13.11
C ASP A 202 10.96 23.43 -13.23
N PHE A 203 10.24 22.63 -14.01
CA PHE A 203 8.77 22.67 -14.06
C PHE A 203 8.15 22.37 -12.69
N ALA A 204 8.59 21.32 -11.99
CA ALA A 204 8.11 21.00 -10.65
C ALA A 204 8.32 22.17 -9.67
N SER A 205 9.49 22.80 -9.71
CA SER A 205 9.83 23.98 -8.90
C SER A 205 8.96 25.19 -9.22
N ARG A 206 8.71 25.46 -10.51
CA ARG A 206 7.79 26.53 -10.96
C ARG A 206 6.37 26.28 -10.49
N MET A 207 5.83 25.07 -10.65
CA MET A 207 4.47 24.74 -10.18
C MET A 207 4.33 24.87 -8.67
N ARG A 208 5.36 24.48 -7.91
CA ARG A 208 5.39 24.70 -6.45
C ARG A 208 5.35 26.18 -6.09
N ALA A 209 6.09 27.02 -6.81
CA ALA A 209 6.07 28.47 -6.60
C ALA A 209 4.71 29.08 -6.99
N ASN A 210 4.16 28.70 -8.15
CA ASN A 210 2.85 29.17 -8.62
C ASN A 210 1.73 28.84 -7.62
N ARG A 211 1.80 27.68 -6.95
CA ARG A 211 0.84 27.27 -5.92
C ARG A 211 0.81 28.17 -4.68
N LEU A 212 1.88 28.94 -4.41
CA LEU A 212 1.88 29.95 -3.35
C LEU A 212 0.94 31.12 -3.69
N SER A 213 0.74 31.39 -4.98
CA SER A 213 -0.12 32.45 -5.50
C SER A 213 -1.51 31.94 -5.88
N ASP A 214 -1.61 30.69 -6.35
CA ASP A 214 -2.86 30.01 -6.66
C ASP A 214 -2.98 28.70 -5.87
N PRO A 215 -3.63 28.72 -4.69
CA PRO A 215 -3.79 27.53 -3.86
C PRO A 215 -4.73 26.48 -4.48
N THR A 216 -5.42 26.78 -5.58
CA THR A 216 -6.27 25.83 -6.30
C THR A 216 -5.47 24.90 -7.22
N LEU A 217 -4.24 25.26 -7.56
CA LEU A 217 -3.33 24.43 -8.32
C LEU A 217 -2.90 23.20 -7.50
N GLY A 218 -2.99 22.02 -8.14
CA GLY A 218 -2.47 20.77 -7.59
C GLY A 218 -0.96 20.78 -7.40
N THR A 219 -0.43 19.73 -6.75
CA THR A 219 1.03 19.53 -6.64
C THR A 219 1.51 18.60 -7.74
N PHE A 220 2.51 19.05 -8.49
CA PHE A 220 3.28 18.18 -9.37
C PHE A 220 4.40 17.51 -8.57
N VAL A 221 4.40 16.18 -8.55
CA VAL A 221 5.39 15.35 -7.85
C VAL A 221 6.16 14.58 -8.91
N LEU A 222 7.34 15.07 -9.27
CA LEU A 222 8.25 14.35 -10.14
C LEU A 222 8.86 13.17 -9.38
N LEU A 223 8.70 11.97 -9.94
CA LEU A 223 9.20 10.72 -9.39
C LEU A 223 10.49 10.30 -10.10
N ASP A 224 11.57 11.04 -9.81
CA ASP A 224 12.92 10.81 -10.33
C ASP A 224 13.83 10.37 -9.17
N ARG A 225 13.68 9.10 -8.74
CA ARG A 225 14.23 8.58 -7.48
C ARG A 225 13.71 9.37 -6.28
N THR A 226 12.39 9.47 -6.20
CA THR A 226 11.71 10.28 -5.19
C THR A 226 10.80 9.43 -4.33
N ARG A 227 10.90 9.65 -3.01
CA ARG A 227 9.95 9.16 -2.02
C ARG A 227 8.89 10.23 -1.75
N PHE A 228 7.62 9.83 -1.72
CA PHE A 228 6.50 10.68 -1.34
C PHE A 228 5.58 9.92 -0.39
N ASP A 229 5.47 10.40 0.85
CA ASP A 229 4.55 9.84 1.84
C ASP A 229 3.16 10.44 1.62
N LEU A 230 2.27 9.64 1.04
CA LEU A 230 0.91 10.05 0.69
C LEU A 230 0.02 10.15 1.92
N SER A 231 0.29 9.30 2.92
CA SER A 231 -0.29 9.32 4.26
C SER A 231 0.71 8.75 5.27
N ASP A 232 0.28 8.62 6.52
CA ASP A 232 1.06 7.95 7.56
C ASP A 232 1.27 6.44 7.27
N GLN A 233 0.43 5.83 6.43
CA GLN A 233 0.49 4.39 6.12
C GLN A 233 0.97 4.08 4.71
N VAL A 234 0.93 5.05 3.79
CA VAL A 234 1.16 4.81 2.36
C VAL A 234 2.30 5.67 1.85
N THR A 235 3.32 5.03 1.29
CA THR A 235 4.46 5.67 0.65
C THR A 235 4.53 5.30 -0.81
N ILE A 236 4.75 6.31 -1.66
CA ILE A 236 5.05 6.15 -3.07
C ILE A 236 6.55 6.30 -3.25
N LEU A 237 7.17 5.32 -3.90
CA LEU A 237 8.52 5.43 -4.45
C LEU A 237 8.40 5.47 -5.97
N GLY A 238 9.16 6.31 -6.65
CA GLY A 238 9.24 6.21 -8.10
C GLY A 238 10.52 6.72 -8.71
N CYS A 239 10.86 6.07 -9.82
CA CYS A 239 12.01 6.33 -10.68
C CYS A 239 11.70 5.76 -12.07
N THR A 240 12.50 6.08 -13.08
CA THR A 240 12.31 5.51 -14.43
C THR A 240 12.48 3.99 -14.43
N LEU A 241 13.39 3.48 -13.60
CA LEU A 241 13.85 2.08 -13.60
C LEU A 241 14.28 1.67 -15.00
N TRP A 242 15.28 2.34 -15.58
CA TRP A 242 15.90 1.80 -16.80
C TRP A 242 16.25 0.32 -16.59
N SER A 243 16.14 -0.54 -17.61
CA SER A 243 16.42 -1.96 -17.42
C SER A 243 17.91 -2.27 -17.52
N HIS A 244 18.30 -3.56 -17.51
CA HIS A 244 19.71 -3.94 -17.64
C HIS A 244 19.96 -4.64 -18.97
N ILE A 245 20.82 -4.04 -19.81
CA ILE A 245 21.24 -4.60 -21.08
C ILE A 245 22.55 -5.36 -20.89
N PRO A 246 22.57 -6.70 -20.97
CA PRO A 246 23.79 -7.46 -20.83
C PRO A 246 24.74 -7.24 -22.03
N PRO A 247 26.06 -7.43 -21.87
CA PRO A 247 27.03 -7.25 -22.95
C PRO A 247 26.70 -8.04 -24.23
N SER A 248 26.10 -9.24 -24.09
CA SER A 248 25.68 -10.08 -25.20
C SER A 248 24.56 -9.46 -26.05
N ALA A 249 23.74 -8.58 -25.48
CA ALA A 249 22.64 -7.90 -26.16
C ALA A 249 22.98 -6.45 -26.58
N ALA A 250 24.10 -5.89 -26.09
CA ALA A 250 24.43 -4.48 -26.25
C ALA A 250 24.44 -4.01 -27.71
N LEU A 251 25.08 -4.78 -28.62
CA LEU A 251 25.16 -4.41 -30.03
C LEU A 251 23.79 -4.40 -30.71
N VAL A 252 23.01 -5.47 -30.52
CA VAL A 252 21.70 -5.64 -31.16
C VAL A 252 20.69 -4.61 -30.63
N VAL A 253 20.70 -4.34 -29.33
CA VAL A 253 19.85 -3.31 -28.71
C VAL A 253 20.22 -1.92 -29.21
N ARG A 254 21.51 -1.54 -29.15
CA ARG A 254 21.99 -0.21 -29.56
C ARG A 254 21.65 0.12 -31.01
N GLN A 255 21.68 -0.87 -31.89
CA GLN A 255 21.41 -0.67 -33.32
C GLN A 255 19.92 -0.52 -33.64
N ASN A 256 19.04 -1.16 -32.85
CA ASN A 256 17.63 -1.29 -33.20
C ASN A 256 16.68 -0.42 -32.37
N LEU A 257 17.07 0.00 -31.16
CA LEU A 257 16.21 0.85 -30.33
C LEU A 257 16.46 2.33 -30.58
N ARG A 258 15.36 3.07 -30.66
CA ARG A 258 15.38 4.51 -30.94
C ARG A 258 16.04 5.31 -29.83
N ASP A 259 15.95 4.86 -28.58
CA ASP A 259 16.54 5.53 -27.42
C ASP A 259 18.02 5.87 -27.65
N PHE A 260 18.80 4.92 -28.16
CA PHE A 260 20.24 5.09 -28.45
C PHE A 260 20.54 5.85 -29.76
N GLN A 261 19.50 6.26 -30.48
CA GLN A 261 19.61 7.04 -31.73
C GLN A 261 19.20 8.49 -31.53
N VAL A 262 18.19 8.75 -30.70
CA VAL A 262 17.54 10.08 -30.60
C VAL A 262 17.71 10.76 -29.24
N ILE A 263 18.12 10.02 -28.19
CA ILE A 263 18.55 10.63 -26.92
C ILE A 263 20.05 10.90 -27.04
N LYS A 264 20.43 12.18 -26.92
CA LYS A 264 21.81 12.63 -27.04
C LYS A 264 22.65 12.04 -25.91
N ASP A 265 23.85 11.58 -26.28
CA ASP A 265 24.85 11.01 -25.37
C ASP A 265 24.35 9.80 -24.55
N TRP A 266 23.25 9.17 -24.97
CA TRP A 266 22.68 8.01 -24.31
C TRP A 266 23.32 6.72 -24.83
N THR A 267 24.25 6.18 -24.04
CA THR A 267 25.00 4.96 -24.35
C THR A 267 24.48 3.77 -23.54
N ILE A 268 24.88 2.54 -23.91
CA ILE A 268 24.56 1.35 -23.11
C ILE A 268 25.13 1.46 -21.69
N ASP A 269 26.31 2.05 -21.54
CA ASP A 269 26.97 2.20 -20.24
C ASP A 269 26.20 3.21 -19.36
N THR A 270 25.81 4.36 -19.90
CA THR A 270 25.00 5.35 -19.15
C THR A 270 23.61 4.83 -18.83
N TYR A 271 22.99 4.08 -19.75
CA TYR A 271 21.71 3.38 -19.54
C TYR A 271 21.80 2.39 -18.37
N ASN A 272 22.78 1.49 -18.39
CA ASN A 272 22.99 0.51 -17.33
C ASN A 272 23.41 1.17 -16.01
N GLN A 273 24.14 2.29 -16.06
CA GLN A 273 24.47 3.06 -14.86
C GLN A 273 23.21 3.67 -14.23
N ALA A 274 22.28 4.19 -15.02
CA ALA A 274 21.01 4.69 -14.54
C ALA A 274 20.18 3.58 -13.88
N HIS A 275 20.13 2.38 -14.49
CA HIS A 275 19.51 1.20 -13.90
C HIS A 275 20.06 0.86 -12.51
N VAL A 276 21.40 0.80 -12.38
CA VAL A 276 22.06 0.50 -11.11
C VAL A 276 21.71 1.55 -10.06
N GLN A 277 21.69 2.83 -10.43
CA GLN A 277 21.32 3.91 -9.53
C GLN A 277 19.87 3.80 -9.06
N ASP A 278 18.94 3.46 -9.95
CA ASP A 278 17.52 3.30 -9.63
C ASP A 278 17.28 2.12 -8.67
N ILE A 279 17.93 0.98 -8.92
CA ILE A 279 17.84 -0.20 -8.06
C ILE A 279 18.46 0.05 -6.69
N GLN A 280 19.64 0.67 -6.64
CA GLN A 280 20.31 0.99 -5.37
C GLN A 280 19.45 1.93 -4.53
N TRP A 281 18.89 2.99 -5.15
CA TRP A 281 18.00 3.92 -4.47
C TRP A 281 16.74 3.22 -3.92
N LEU A 282 16.07 2.39 -4.72
CA LEU A 282 14.90 1.62 -4.26
C LEU A 282 15.23 0.70 -3.09
N MET A 283 16.39 0.03 -3.15
CA MET A 283 16.88 -0.85 -2.08
C MET A 283 17.09 -0.08 -0.78
N ASP A 284 17.75 1.08 -0.86
CA ASP A 284 18.06 1.92 0.30
C ASP A 284 16.78 2.48 0.94
N GLU A 285 15.85 3.03 0.15
CA GLU A 285 14.57 3.53 0.65
C GLU A 285 13.74 2.42 1.29
N CYS A 286 13.66 1.24 0.66
CA CYS A 286 12.93 0.12 1.23
C CYS A 286 13.59 -0.40 2.51
N ALA A 287 14.94 -0.38 2.59
CA ALA A 287 15.66 -0.77 3.80
C ALA A 287 15.39 0.20 4.95
N GLU A 288 15.41 1.51 4.68
CA GLU A 288 15.08 2.54 5.65
C GLU A 288 13.64 2.38 6.16
N ILE A 289 12.66 2.27 5.27
CA ILE A 289 11.24 2.09 5.66
C ILE A 289 11.06 0.83 6.51
N ARG A 290 11.73 -0.29 6.18
CA ARG A 290 11.67 -1.50 7.02
C ARG A 290 12.23 -1.27 8.42
N ALA A 291 13.26 -0.46 8.55
CA ALA A 291 13.95 -0.23 9.81
C ALA A 291 13.21 0.78 10.70
N SER A 292 12.73 1.89 10.14
CA SER A 292 12.18 3.01 10.90
C SER A 292 10.65 3.11 10.86
N GLU A 293 10.00 2.62 9.80
CA GLU A 293 8.57 2.81 9.56
C GLU A 293 7.88 1.51 9.07
N PRO A 294 8.02 0.37 9.76
CA PRO A 294 7.61 -0.96 9.26
C PRO A 294 6.09 -1.12 9.06
N HIS A 295 5.29 -0.16 9.55
CA HIS A 295 3.85 -0.11 9.35
C HIS A 295 3.46 0.42 7.96
N ARG A 296 4.38 1.07 7.25
CA ARG A 296 4.11 1.64 5.93
C ARG A 296 4.02 0.56 4.86
N ARG A 297 3.10 0.77 3.92
CA ARG A 297 3.00 0.02 2.67
C ARG A 297 3.56 0.88 1.55
N VAL A 298 4.36 0.25 0.70
CA VAL A 298 5.01 0.93 -0.42
C VAL A 298 4.34 0.58 -1.73
N ILE A 299 4.12 1.61 -2.53
CA ILE A 299 3.71 1.53 -3.94
C ILE A 299 4.89 2.04 -4.76
N VAL A 300 5.28 1.28 -5.77
CA VAL A 300 6.37 1.67 -6.66
C VAL A 300 5.80 2.04 -8.02
N PHE A 301 6.15 3.22 -8.53
CA PHE A 301 5.84 3.65 -9.89
C PHE A 301 7.13 3.71 -10.71
N THR A 302 7.22 2.91 -11.78
CA THR A 302 8.36 2.91 -12.69
C THR A 302 7.94 2.94 -14.13
N HIS A 303 8.75 3.50 -15.02
CA HIS A 303 8.39 3.44 -16.43
C HIS A 303 8.65 2.03 -17.00
N HIS A 304 9.87 1.49 -16.87
CA HIS A 304 10.12 0.14 -17.38
C HIS A 304 9.53 -0.93 -16.45
N ALA A 305 9.25 -2.09 -17.04
CA ALA A 305 8.68 -3.22 -16.32
C ALA A 305 9.70 -3.86 -15.35
N PRO A 306 9.28 -4.17 -14.10
CA PRO A 306 10.16 -4.69 -13.05
C PRO A 306 10.32 -6.21 -13.07
N THR A 307 9.67 -6.91 -14.00
CA THR A 307 9.82 -8.35 -14.24
C THR A 307 9.59 -8.64 -15.72
N LYS A 308 10.08 -9.77 -16.22
CA LYS A 308 9.78 -10.28 -17.56
C LYS A 308 8.51 -11.14 -17.57
N ILE A 309 7.98 -11.50 -16.40
CA ILE A 309 6.91 -12.49 -16.26
C ILE A 309 5.54 -11.88 -16.59
N GLY A 310 5.21 -11.91 -17.89
CA GLY A 310 3.94 -11.48 -18.47
C GLY A 310 3.65 -9.99 -18.29
N THR A 311 4.68 -9.16 -18.32
CA THR A 311 4.59 -7.69 -18.36
C THR A 311 4.69 -7.14 -19.78
N SER A 312 5.02 -8.00 -20.75
CA SER A 312 5.05 -7.71 -22.18
C SER A 312 4.11 -8.64 -22.94
N SER A 313 3.79 -8.29 -24.19
CA SER A 313 2.98 -9.16 -25.06
C SER A 313 3.69 -10.50 -25.30
N PRO A 314 2.99 -11.65 -25.22
CA PRO A 314 3.60 -12.98 -25.39
C PRO A 314 4.41 -13.15 -26.68
N GLN A 315 4.01 -12.46 -27.76
CA GLN A 315 4.72 -12.50 -29.04
C GLN A 315 6.15 -11.94 -28.99
N TYR A 316 6.47 -11.18 -27.93
CA TYR A 316 7.76 -10.57 -27.73
C TYR A 316 8.60 -11.28 -26.66
N GLU A 317 8.10 -12.30 -25.96
CA GLU A 317 8.82 -12.95 -24.82
C GLU A 317 10.25 -13.42 -25.17
N ASP A 318 10.47 -13.90 -26.40
CA ASP A 318 11.78 -14.37 -26.90
C ASP A 318 12.55 -13.29 -27.70
N SER A 319 12.08 -12.05 -27.70
CA SER A 319 12.70 -10.96 -28.47
C SER A 319 14.13 -10.67 -27.98
N PRO A 320 15.11 -10.51 -28.90
CA PRO A 320 16.49 -10.17 -28.55
C PRO A 320 16.62 -8.77 -27.94
N PHE A 321 15.54 -7.97 -27.96
CA PHE A 321 15.52 -6.60 -27.44
C PHE A 321 14.95 -6.50 -26.02
N ASN A 322 14.34 -7.57 -25.49
CA ASN A 322 13.58 -7.52 -24.23
C ASN A 322 14.37 -6.99 -23.01
N SER A 323 15.70 -7.15 -23.01
CA SER A 323 16.56 -6.63 -21.95
C SER A 323 16.55 -5.11 -21.84
N ALA A 324 16.03 -4.40 -22.83
CA ALA A 324 15.87 -2.94 -22.83
C ALA A 324 14.46 -2.47 -22.43
N PHE A 325 13.50 -3.39 -22.24
CA PHE A 325 12.12 -3.06 -21.89
C PHE A 325 11.74 -3.47 -20.46
N SER A 326 12.46 -4.45 -19.91
CA SER A 326 12.17 -5.04 -18.61
C SER A 326 13.44 -5.57 -17.95
N THR A 327 13.47 -5.48 -16.63
CA THR A 327 14.48 -6.12 -15.79
C THR A 327 13.81 -7.18 -14.93
N GLU A 328 14.48 -8.30 -14.63
CA GLU A 328 13.87 -9.35 -13.81
C GLU A 328 14.20 -9.14 -12.33
N LEU A 329 13.25 -8.58 -11.58
CA LEU A 329 13.40 -8.34 -10.16
C LEU A 329 12.60 -9.30 -9.28
N SER A 330 11.79 -10.23 -9.83
CA SER A 330 10.91 -11.09 -9.02
C SER A 330 11.64 -12.01 -8.03
N SER A 331 12.96 -12.19 -8.23
CA SER A 331 13.88 -12.90 -7.32
C SER A 331 14.94 -11.99 -6.68
N HIS A 332 14.91 -10.68 -6.96
CA HIS A 332 15.83 -9.70 -6.39
C HIS A 332 15.37 -9.30 -4.97
N PRO A 333 16.28 -9.01 -4.02
CA PRO A 333 15.91 -8.64 -2.65
C PRO A 333 14.97 -7.42 -2.52
N VAL A 334 14.92 -6.57 -3.55
CA VAL A 334 13.97 -5.45 -3.60
C VAL A 334 12.51 -5.92 -3.69
N TRP A 335 12.27 -7.13 -4.23
CA TRP A 335 10.94 -7.73 -4.40
C TRP A 335 10.45 -8.37 -3.10
N ALA A 336 10.20 -7.52 -2.12
CA ALA A 336 9.74 -7.93 -0.80
C ALA A 336 8.90 -6.81 -0.17
N ALA A 337 8.26 -7.15 0.96
CA ALA A 337 7.71 -6.14 1.85
C ALA A 337 8.78 -5.07 2.17
N PRO A 338 8.42 -3.78 2.21
CA PRO A 338 7.06 -3.25 2.34
C PRO A 338 6.34 -2.98 1.01
N ILE A 339 6.95 -3.33 -0.14
CA ILE A 339 6.30 -3.13 -1.44
C ILE A 339 5.08 -4.05 -1.53
N THR A 340 3.93 -3.47 -1.84
CA THR A 340 2.65 -4.18 -2.02
C THR A 340 2.11 -4.07 -3.43
N THR A 341 2.43 -2.96 -4.12
CA THR A 341 1.97 -2.67 -5.48
C THR A 341 3.11 -2.09 -6.30
N TRP A 342 3.23 -2.53 -7.55
CA TRP A 342 4.16 -2.00 -8.54
C TRP A 342 3.41 -1.65 -9.82
N VAL A 343 3.40 -0.36 -10.18
CA VAL A 343 2.79 0.12 -11.40
C VAL A 343 3.86 0.45 -12.41
N TYR A 344 3.67 0.00 -13.66
CA TYR A 344 4.66 0.17 -14.72
C TYR A 344 4.06 0.61 -16.08
N GLY A 345 4.94 0.93 -17.05
CA GLY A 345 4.61 1.31 -18.42
C GLY A 345 5.50 0.62 -19.48
N HIS A 346 5.83 1.35 -20.56
CA HIS A 346 6.87 1.07 -21.57
C HIS A 346 6.64 -0.13 -22.51
N THR A 347 5.98 -1.19 -22.06
CA THR A 347 5.83 -2.44 -22.84
C THR A 347 4.63 -2.44 -23.80
N HIS A 348 3.79 -1.41 -23.70
CA HIS A 348 2.48 -1.26 -24.34
C HIS A 348 1.55 -2.46 -24.10
N HIS A 349 1.77 -3.18 -23.00
CA HIS A 349 1.01 -4.37 -22.65
C HIS A 349 0.43 -4.24 -21.23
N ASN A 350 -0.88 -4.05 -21.17
CA ASN A 350 -1.60 -3.96 -19.90
C ASN A 350 -1.70 -5.32 -19.22
N SER A 351 -1.28 -5.36 -17.96
CA SER A 351 -1.45 -6.52 -17.10
C SER A 351 -1.87 -6.07 -15.69
N ASP A 352 -2.53 -6.95 -14.94
CA ASP A 352 -2.84 -6.77 -13.52
C ASP A 352 -2.81 -8.16 -12.87
N LYS A 353 -1.81 -8.42 -12.04
CA LYS A 353 -1.57 -9.74 -11.44
C LYS A 353 -0.87 -9.62 -10.10
N ILE A 354 -0.90 -10.69 -9.33
CA ILE A 354 -0.07 -10.82 -8.12
C ILE A 354 1.09 -11.76 -8.43
N LEU A 355 2.31 -11.32 -8.17
CA LEU A 355 3.52 -12.13 -8.28
C LEU A 355 4.29 -12.05 -6.97
N ASN A 356 4.49 -13.20 -6.32
CA ASN A 356 5.19 -13.33 -5.05
C ASN A 356 4.68 -12.33 -3.98
N GLY A 357 3.37 -12.10 -3.91
CA GLY A 357 2.72 -11.21 -2.93
C GLY A 357 2.68 -9.73 -3.31
N ILE A 358 3.31 -9.32 -4.42
CA ILE A 358 3.25 -7.94 -4.94
C ILE A 358 2.27 -7.88 -6.10
N ARG A 359 1.32 -6.93 -6.06
CA ARG A 359 0.43 -6.66 -7.20
C ARG A 359 1.18 -5.85 -8.24
N ILE A 360 1.40 -6.41 -9.42
CA ILE A 360 2.02 -5.74 -10.56
C ILE A 360 0.92 -5.37 -11.54
N LEU A 361 0.89 -4.12 -11.98
CA LEU A 361 -0.12 -3.68 -12.93
C LEU A 361 0.32 -2.53 -13.84
N SER A 362 -0.37 -2.32 -14.95
CA SER A 362 -0.16 -1.19 -15.86
C SER A 362 -1.45 -0.75 -16.54
N ASN A 363 -1.49 0.52 -16.98
CA ASN A 363 -2.59 1.09 -17.80
C ASN A 363 -2.02 2.02 -18.87
N GLN A 364 -1.38 1.40 -19.84
CA GLN A 364 -0.64 1.92 -20.97
C GLN A 364 -1.58 2.13 -22.14
N ARG A 365 -1.52 3.31 -22.75
CA ARG A 365 -2.23 3.58 -24.00
C ARG A 365 -1.49 3.01 -25.20
N GLY A 366 -0.17 3.24 -25.27
CA GLY A 366 0.65 2.86 -26.42
C GLY A 366 0.35 3.73 -27.65
N TYR A 367 0.78 3.27 -28.83
CA TYR A 367 0.76 4.12 -30.01
C TYR A 367 -0.64 4.24 -30.63
N GLU A 368 -1.00 5.46 -31.03
CA GLU A 368 -2.24 5.75 -31.76
C GLU A 368 -2.28 4.96 -33.07
N GLY A 369 -3.43 4.31 -33.35
CA GLY A 369 -3.59 3.48 -34.54
C GLY A 369 -2.94 2.08 -34.48
N VAL A 370 -2.24 1.75 -33.38
CA VAL A 370 -1.66 0.42 -33.15
C VAL A 370 -2.25 -0.20 -31.88
N GLU A 371 -1.76 0.20 -30.70
CA GLU A 371 -2.19 -0.35 -29.42
C GLU A 371 -3.33 0.44 -28.77
N ALA A 372 -3.41 1.77 -28.97
CA ALA A 372 -4.32 2.65 -28.24
C ALA A 372 -5.81 2.23 -28.31
N ASN A 373 -6.21 1.53 -29.37
CA ASN A 373 -7.59 1.08 -29.56
C ASN A 373 -7.84 -0.38 -29.12
N ASN A 374 -6.79 -1.17 -28.84
CA ASN A 374 -6.89 -2.61 -28.66
C ASN A 374 -6.15 -3.15 -27.41
N ALA A 375 -5.28 -2.37 -26.78
CA ALA A 375 -4.45 -2.80 -25.65
C ALA A 375 -5.17 -2.78 -24.29
N GLY A 376 -6.46 -2.46 -24.25
CA GLY A 376 -7.25 -2.44 -23.01
C GLY A 376 -7.00 -1.22 -22.13
N PHE A 377 -6.41 -0.15 -22.68
CA PHE A 377 -6.28 1.13 -21.98
C PHE A 377 -7.64 1.63 -21.53
N ASN A 378 -7.75 2.01 -20.26
CA ASN A 378 -8.95 2.61 -19.70
C ASN A 378 -8.61 3.97 -19.07
N PRO A 379 -9.07 5.09 -19.63
CA PRO A 379 -8.76 6.42 -19.08
C PRO A 379 -9.32 6.63 -17.67
N ASN A 380 -10.29 5.82 -17.23
CA ASN A 380 -10.89 5.89 -15.90
C ASN A 380 -10.34 4.83 -14.94
N PHE A 381 -9.24 4.17 -15.29
CA PHE A 381 -8.66 3.11 -14.47
C PHE A 381 -8.09 3.67 -13.15
N VAL A 382 -8.62 3.15 -12.05
CA VAL A 382 -8.25 3.56 -10.68
C VAL A 382 -7.80 2.35 -9.91
N VAL A 383 -6.61 2.45 -9.32
CA VAL A 383 -6.09 1.47 -8.37
C VAL A 383 -6.38 1.98 -6.97
N ARG A 384 -6.86 1.11 -6.10
CA ARG A 384 -6.91 1.39 -4.66
C ARG A 384 -5.67 0.76 -4.05
N VAL A 385 -4.82 1.61 -3.50
CA VAL A 385 -3.55 1.23 -2.89
C VAL A 385 -3.68 1.22 -1.39
#